data_AF-A0A8T5FFH4-F1
#
_entry.id   AF-A0A8T5FFH4-F1
#
_cell.length_a   1.000
_cell.length_b   1.000
_cell.length_c   1.000
_cell.angle_alpha   90.00
_cell.angle_beta   90.00
_cell.angle_gamma   90.00
#
_symmetry.space_group_name_H-M   'P 1'
#
loop_
_entity.id
_entity.type
_entity.pdbx_description
1 polymer ?
#
loop_
_entity_poly.entity_id
_entity_poly.type
_entity_poly.pdbx_seq_one_letter_code
_entity_poly.pdbx_strand_id
1 'polypeptide(L)'
;VKIQKQKNDPDMELILREEVEEIQRIWRMEQGDWHNSAFQIYEKITGIKLESAKEDLGGFGEMEEELLQQVCAEHNVPTRLVSTLLNEEFENQGATRHSKIFGKIKTQLSKEWRDDMDAIMDELHEERKEKESVPVSKRKGKTDASN
;
A
#
# COMPACT_ATOMS: atom_id res chain seq x y z
N VAL A 1 16.60 -18.81 -9.73
CA VAL A 1 17.49 -19.98 -9.94
C VAL A 1 17.09 -20.94 -11.07
N LYS A 2 15.80 -21.21 -11.35
CA LYS A 2 15.41 -22.05 -12.51
C LYS A 2 15.94 -21.52 -13.85
N ILE A 3 15.90 -20.20 -14.06
CA ILE A 3 16.38 -19.55 -15.29
C ILE A 3 17.91 -19.64 -15.44
N GLN A 4 18.67 -19.36 -14.37
CA GLN A 4 20.14 -19.56 -14.33
C GLN A 4 20.53 -21.01 -14.67
N LYS A 5 19.80 -21.99 -14.10
CA LYS A 5 19.99 -23.41 -14.42
C LYS A 5 19.62 -23.78 -15.85
N GLN A 6 18.59 -23.15 -16.44
CA GLN A 6 18.18 -23.39 -17.82
C GLN A 6 19.14 -22.76 -18.85
N LYS A 7 19.70 -21.59 -18.52
CA LYS A 7 20.64 -20.88 -19.40
C LYS A 7 22.10 -21.29 -19.19
N ASN A 8 22.36 -22.13 -18.19
CA ASN A 8 23.68 -22.60 -17.77
C ASN A 8 24.65 -21.45 -17.46
N ASP A 9 24.12 -20.38 -16.88
CA ASP A 9 24.88 -19.21 -16.45
C ASP A 9 24.57 -18.96 -14.96
N PRO A 10 25.44 -19.47 -14.06
CA PRO A 10 25.26 -19.32 -12.62
C PRO A 10 25.40 -17.87 -12.15
N ASP A 11 26.19 -17.07 -12.88
CA ASP A 11 26.58 -15.71 -12.51
C ASP A 11 25.67 -14.65 -13.16
N MET A 12 24.67 -15.08 -13.94
CA MET A 12 23.65 -14.20 -14.51
C MET A 12 22.91 -13.46 -13.39
N GLU A 13 23.08 -12.14 -13.36
CA GLU A 13 22.35 -11.23 -12.51
C GLU A 13 20.88 -11.19 -12.98
N LEU A 14 19.96 -11.61 -12.09
CA LEU A 14 18.53 -11.71 -12.42
C LEU A 14 17.78 -10.40 -12.21
N ILE A 15 18.29 -9.56 -11.32
CA ILE A 15 17.75 -8.26 -10.95
C ILE A 15 18.93 -7.40 -10.48
N LEU A 16 18.99 -6.18 -10.98
CA LEU A 16 20.02 -5.21 -10.63
C LEU A 16 19.72 -4.61 -9.25
N ARG A 17 20.76 -4.15 -8.56
CA ARG A 17 20.62 -3.40 -7.29
C ARG A 17 19.64 -2.23 -7.41
N GLU A 18 19.79 -1.42 -8.46
CA GLU A 18 18.96 -0.23 -8.71
C GLU A 18 17.47 -0.60 -8.87
N GLU A 19 17.19 -1.77 -9.45
CA GLU A 19 15.81 -2.27 -9.58
C GLU A 19 15.23 -2.67 -8.23
N VAL A 20 16.02 -3.28 -7.34
CA VAL A 20 15.58 -3.62 -5.98
C VAL A 20 15.29 -2.35 -5.16
N GLU A 21 16.14 -1.33 -5.31
CA GLU A 21 15.95 -0.01 -4.67
C GLU A 21 14.65 0.65 -5.15
N GLU A 22 14.38 0.63 -6.46
CA GLU A 22 13.15 1.21 -7.01
C GLU A 22 11.89 0.43 -6.60
N ILE A 23 11.96 -0.91 -6.55
CA ILE A 23 10.88 -1.73 -5.99
C ILE A 23 10.61 -1.34 -4.53
N GLN A 24 11.67 -1.21 -3.72
CA GLN A 24 11.52 -0.80 -2.33
C GLN A 24 10.92 0.60 -2.19
N ARG A 25 11.30 1.54 -3.06
CA ARG A 25 10.72 2.88 -3.12
C ARG A 25 9.22 2.80 -3.38
N ILE A 26 8.80 2.04 -4.39
CA ILE A 26 7.38 1.87 -4.73
C ILE A 26 6.61 1.22 -3.58
N TRP A 27 7.13 0.13 -3.00
CA TRP A 27 6.47 -0.57 -1.89
C TRP A 27 6.34 0.32 -0.66
N ARG A 28 7.36 1.12 -0.37
CA ARG A 28 7.27 2.12 0.70
C ARG A 28 6.12 3.08 0.44
N MET A 29 6.05 3.65 -0.76
CA MET A 29 5.09 4.71 -1.11
C MET A 29 3.65 4.20 -1.24
N GLU A 30 3.46 3.01 -1.82
CA GLU A 30 2.13 2.48 -2.17
C GLU A 30 1.60 1.42 -1.21
N GLN A 31 2.49 0.72 -0.49
CA GLN A 31 2.15 -0.37 0.42
C GLN A 31 2.48 -0.03 1.88
N GLY A 32 3.23 1.04 2.12
CA GLY A 32 3.68 1.41 3.46
C GLY A 32 4.71 0.45 4.05
N ASP A 33 5.49 -0.23 3.20
CA ASP A 33 6.56 -1.15 3.64
C ASP A 33 7.78 -0.36 4.12
N TRP A 34 7.91 -0.20 5.43
CA TRP A 34 9.04 0.48 6.09
C TRP A 34 10.12 -0.52 6.53
N HIS A 35 9.75 -1.80 6.66
CA HIS A 35 10.58 -2.95 7.04
C HIS A 35 11.62 -3.37 5.99
N ASN A 36 11.63 -2.71 4.82
CA ASN A 36 12.57 -3.00 3.74
C ASN A 36 12.40 -4.41 3.17
N SER A 37 11.16 -4.87 2.99
CA SER A 37 10.85 -6.25 2.58
C SER A 37 11.52 -6.65 1.26
N ALA A 38 11.67 -5.74 0.30
CA ALA A 38 12.34 -6.05 -0.97
C ALA A 38 13.83 -6.40 -0.76
N PHE A 39 14.52 -5.66 0.11
CA PHE A 39 15.91 -5.95 0.45
C PHE A 39 16.06 -7.27 1.21
N GLN A 40 15.13 -7.58 2.12
CA GLN A 40 15.13 -8.86 2.85
C GLN A 40 14.89 -10.05 1.92
N ILE A 41 13.95 -9.92 0.98
CA ILE A 41 13.68 -10.94 -0.03
C ILE A 41 14.90 -11.15 -0.91
N TYR A 42 15.55 -10.06 -1.33
CA TYR A 42 16.78 -10.13 -2.11
C TYR A 42 17.89 -10.86 -1.35
N GLU A 43 18.19 -10.45 -0.11
CA GLU A 43 19.22 -11.10 0.74
C GLU A 43 18.91 -12.58 0.96
N LYS A 44 17.65 -12.94 1.19
CA LYS A 44 17.22 -14.34 1.36
C LYS A 44 17.43 -15.20 0.12
N ILE A 45 17.29 -14.63 -1.08
CA ILE A 45 17.38 -15.37 -2.35
C ILE A 45 18.81 -15.40 -2.88
N THR A 46 19.54 -14.29 -2.79
CA THR A 46 20.88 -14.14 -3.38
C THR A 46 22.00 -14.36 -2.36
N GLY A 47 21.71 -14.23 -1.07
CA GLY A 47 22.71 -14.22 0.01
C GLY A 47 23.53 -12.94 0.07
N ILE A 48 23.24 -11.95 -0.78
CA ILE A 48 23.97 -10.69 -0.86
C ILE A 48 23.17 -9.64 -0.09
N LYS A 49 23.78 -9.09 0.96
CA LYS A 49 23.20 -7.98 1.69
C LYS A 49 23.44 -6.68 0.94
N LEU A 50 22.36 -6.07 0.45
CA LEU A 50 22.40 -4.71 -0.05
C LEU A 50 22.36 -3.78 1.17
N GLU A 51 23.44 -3.04 1.42
CA GLU A 51 23.35 -1.92 2.36
C GLU A 51 22.40 -0.90 1.74
N SER A 52 21.20 -0.76 2.29
CA SER A 52 20.36 0.39 1.97
C SER A 52 21.18 1.61 2.39
N ALA A 53 21.42 2.53 1.45
CA ALA A 53 21.90 3.84 1.84
C ALA A 53 20.97 4.32 2.96
N LYS A 54 21.53 4.63 4.14
CA LYS A 54 20.83 5.28 5.24
C LYS A 54 20.45 6.69 4.78
N GLU A 55 19.69 6.81 3.70
CA GLU A 55 19.19 8.08 3.21
C GLU A 55 18.04 8.45 4.12
N ASP A 56 18.37 9.06 5.25
CA ASP A 56 17.65 10.21 5.79
C ASP A 56 16.11 10.08 5.83
N LEU A 57 15.61 8.89 6.17
CA LEU A 57 14.19 8.50 6.10
C LEU A 57 13.33 9.11 7.21
N GLY A 58 13.74 10.24 7.80
CA GLY A 58 12.89 11.03 8.69
C GLY A 58 12.31 10.31 9.91
N GLY A 59 12.81 9.11 10.27
CA GLY A 59 12.30 8.29 11.36
C GLY A 59 11.32 7.17 11.00
N PHE A 60 11.16 6.77 9.73
CA PHE A 60 10.35 5.58 9.36
C PHE A 60 11.22 4.35 9.11
N GLY A 61 11.42 3.53 10.15
CA GLY A 61 12.12 2.26 10.09
C GLY A 61 11.30 1.08 10.60
N GLU A 62 11.98 -0.06 10.79
CA GLU A 62 11.39 -1.31 11.29
C GLU A 62 10.69 -1.13 12.65
N MET A 63 11.33 -0.40 13.58
CA MET A 63 10.76 -0.14 14.90
C MET A 63 9.45 0.65 14.82
N GLU A 64 9.39 1.68 13.97
CA GLU A 64 8.19 2.49 13.80
C GLU A 64 7.06 1.73 13.11
N GLU A 65 7.40 0.78 12.22
CA GLU A 65 6.39 -0.09 11.62
C GLU A 65 5.80 -1.05 12.66
N GLU A 66 6.63 -1.69 13.48
CA GLU A 66 6.15 -2.56 14.56
C GLU A 66 5.24 -1.80 15.53
N LEU A 67 5.63 -0.58 15.91
CA LEU A 67 4.81 0.29 16.76
C LEU A 67 3.49 0.65 16.07
N LEU A 68 3.54 1.00 14.78
CA LEU A 68 2.34 1.32 14.01
C LEU A 68 1.39 0.13 13.96
N GLN A 69 1.89 -1.07 13.70
CA GLN A 69 1.10 -2.30 13.66
C GLN A 69 0.43 -2.58 15.01
N GLN A 70 1.15 -2.39 16.12
CA GLN A 70 0.59 -2.54 17.47
C GLN A 70 -0.57 -1.58 17.72
N VAL A 71 -0.37 -0.28 17.45
CA VAL A 71 -1.40 0.75 17.65
C VAL A 71 -2.60 0.51 16.73
N CYS A 72 -2.36 0.13 15.48
CA CYS A 72 -3.43 -0.16 14.52
C CYS A 72 -4.26 -1.38 14.94
N ALA A 73 -3.61 -2.42 15.48
CA ALA A 73 -4.28 -3.60 16.03
C ALA A 73 -5.14 -3.26 17.25
N GLU A 74 -4.67 -2.40 18.15
CA GLU A 74 -5.44 -1.94 19.31
C GLU A 74 -6.71 -1.17 18.92
N HIS A 75 -6.62 -0.35 17.86
CA HIS A 75 -7.72 0.46 17.37
C HIS A 75 -8.58 -0.20 16.28
N ASN A 76 -8.26 -1.44 15.88
CA ASN A 76 -8.91 -2.17 14.80
C ASN A 76 -8.96 -1.37 13.48
N VAL A 77 -7.85 -0.73 13.13
CA VAL A 77 -7.68 0.04 11.89
C VAL A 77 -6.66 -0.68 10.99
N PRO A 78 -6.85 -0.72 9.67
CA PRO A 78 -5.87 -1.31 8.77
C PRO A 78 -4.53 -0.56 8.82
N THR A 79 -3.44 -1.26 9.16
CA THR A 79 -2.09 -0.66 9.24
C THR A 79 -1.68 0.00 7.92
N ARG A 80 -1.99 -0.65 6.79
CA ARG A 80 -1.66 -0.15 5.45
C ARG A 80 -2.32 1.18 5.12
N LEU A 81 -3.53 1.41 5.62
CA LEU A 81 -4.20 2.71 5.47
C LEU A 81 -3.42 3.79 6.24
N VAL A 82 -3.07 3.53 7.50
CA VAL A 82 -2.42 4.52 8.35
C VAL A 82 -1.00 4.82 7.87
N SER A 83 -0.22 3.83 7.47
CA SER A 83 1.13 4.03 6.90
C SER A 83 1.07 4.86 5.61
N THR A 84 0.10 4.59 4.74
CA THR A 84 -0.11 5.38 3.51
C THR A 84 -0.47 6.82 3.81
N LEU A 85 -1.35 7.06 4.79
CA LEU A 85 -1.70 8.42 5.22
C LEU A 85 -0.50 9.18 5.82
N LEU A 86 0.34 8.50 6.60
CA LEU A 86 1.55 9.08 7.17
C LEU A 86 2.58 9.44 6.09
N ASN A 87 2.76 8.57 5.09
CA ASN A 87 3.61 8.88 3.95
C ASN A 87 3.10 10.08 3.14
N GLU A 88 1.78 10.15 2.89
CA GLU A 88 1.18 11.28 2.18
C GLU A 88 1.37 12.59 2.93
N GLU A 89 1.23 12.59 4.27
CA GLU A 89 1.54 13.76 5.11
C GLU A 89 3.03 14.13 5.03
N PHE A 90 3.92 13.13 5.11
CA PHE A 90 5.36 13.33 5.06
C PHE A 90 5.82 13.94 3.73
N GLU A 91 5.33 13.45 2.59
CA GLU A 91 5.63 14.03 1.26
C GLU A 91 5.23 15.51 1.12
N ASN A 92 4.17 15.90 1.81
CA ASN A 92 3.65 17.26 1.75
C ASN A 92 4.18 18.13 2.91
N GLN A 93 5.05 17.58 3.76
CA GLN A 93 5.68 18.31 4.85
C GLN A 93 6.52 19.46 4.28
N GLY A 94 6.20 20.69 4.68
CA GLY A 94 6.83 21.91 4.15
C GLY A 94 6.03 22.64 3.06
N ALA A 95 4.90 22.09 2.61
CA ALA A 95 3.97 22.84 1.78
C ALA A 95 3.27 23.95 2.60
N THR A 96 3.37 25.21 2.15
CA THR A 96 2.81 26.38 2.87
C THR A 96 1.27 26.36 2.99
N ARG A 97 0.58 25.45 2.29
CA ARG A 97 -0.87 25.28 2.34
C ARG A 97 -1.25 23.80 2.30
N HIS A 98 -1.83 23.30 3.38
CA HIS A 98 -2.32 21.93 3.53
C HIS A 98 -3.59 21.65 2.68
N SER A 99 -4.14 22.65 1.99
CA SER A 99 -5.40 22.50 1.23
C SER A 99 -5.32 21.46 0.11
N LYS A 100 -4.13 21.18 -0.43
CA LYS A 100 -3.94 20.16 -1.49
C LYS A 100 -3.94 18.74 -0.94
N ILE A 101 -3.64 18.55 0.34
CA ILE A 101 -3.51 17.22 0.94
C ILE A 101 -4.87 16.57 1.17
N PHE A 102 -5.89 17.36 1.50
CA PHE A 102 -7.23 16.85 1.74
C PHE A 102 -7.82 16.09 0.53
N GLY A 103 -7.48 16.50 -0.69
CA GLY A 103 -7.89 15.77 -1.90
C GLY A 103 -7.26 14.39 -1.99
N LYS A 104 -5.97 14.29 -1.66
CA LYS A 104 -5.25 13.00 -1.61
C LYS A 104 -5.78 12.12 -0.48
N ILE A 105 -5.91 12.66 0.73
CA ILE A 105 -6.45 11.93 1.90
C ILE A 105 -7.85 11.39 1.59
N LYS A 106 -8.74 12.21 1.01
CA LYS A 106 -10.08 11.75 0.61
C LYS A 106 -10.03 10.60 -0.38
N THR A 107 -9.09 10.65 -1.33
CA THR A 107 -8.88 9.58 -2.30
C THR A 107 -8.42 8.30 -1.60
N GLN A 108 -7.47 8.39 -0.67
CA GLN A 108 -7.01 7.24 0.10
C GLN A 108 -8.16 6.66 0.94
N LEU A 109 -8.91 7.48 1.69
CA LEU A 109 -10.04 7.02 2.50
C LEU A 109 -11.19 6.42 1.68
N SER A 110 -11.29 6.73 0.38
CA SER A 110 -12.31 6.15 -0.51
C SER A 110 -11.95 4.77 -1.06
N LYS A 111 -10.72 4.30 -0.86
CA LYS A 111 -10.29 2.96 -1.28
C LYS A 111 -10.73 1.90 -0.28
N GLU A 112 -10.76 0.66 -0.74
CA GLU A 112 -10.96 -0.51 0.12
C GLU A 112 -9.62 -0.93 0.71
N TRP A 113 -9.57 -1.06 2.04
CA TRP A 113 -8.35 -1.35 2.81
C TRP A 113 -8.46 -2.63 3.64
N ARG A 114 -9.63 -3.28 3.62
CA ARG A 114 -9.80 -4.58 4.26
C ARG A 114 -9.07 -5.65 3.42
N ASP A 115 -8.43 -6.58 4.12
CA ASP A 115 -7.69 -7.67 3.49
C ASP A 115 -8.60 -8.88 3.15
N ASP A 116 -9.81 -8.93 3.72
CA ASP A 116 -10.77 -10.01 3.50
C ASP A 116 -11.53 -9.83 2.18
N MET A 117 -10.90 -10.30 1.09
CA MET A 117 -11.44 -10.21 -0.26
C MET A 117 -12.75 -10.98 -0.43
N ASP A 118 -12.92 -12.09 0.27
CA ASP A 118 -14.12 -12.92 0.17
C ASP A 118 -15.31 -12.17 0.78
N ALA A 119 -15.15 -11.59 1.97
CA ALA A 119 -16.17 -10.76 2.60
C ALA A 119 -16.53 -9.52 1.75
N ILE A 120 -15.53 -8.87 1.16
CA ILE A 120 -15.75 -7.71 0.26
C ILE A 120 -16.57 -8.12 -0.97
N MET A 121 -16.21 -9.23 -1.60
CA MET A 121 -16.89 -9.70 -2.81
C MET A 121 -18.34 -10.10 -2.53
N ASP A 122 -18.60 -10.71 -1.38
CA ASP A 122 -19.95 -11.05 -0.93
C ASP A 122 -20.81 -9.80 -0.69
N GLU A 123 -20.28 -8.79 0.01
CA GLU A 123 -20.95 -7.49 0.20
C GLU A 123 -21.29 -6.81 -1.14
N LEU A 124 -20.33 -6.78 -2.07
CA LEU A 124 -20.52 -6.19 -3.40
C LEU A 124 -21.57 -6.93 -4.23
N HIS A 125 -21.61 -8.26 -4.12
CA HIS A 125 -22.63 -9.09 -4.76
C HIS A 125 -24.02 -8.83 -4.20
N GLU A 126 -24.16 -8.68 -2.88
CA GLU A 126 -25.45 -8.33 -2.26
C GLU A 126 -25.91 -6.92 -2.63
N GLU A 127 -25.01 -5.92 -2.63
CA GLU A 127 -25.34 -4.58 -3.12
C GLU A 127 -25.83 -4.58 -4.58
N ARG A 128 -25.23 -5.41 -5.43
CA ARG A 128 -25.66 -5.54 -6.83
C ARG A 128 -27.07 -6.12 -6.90
N LYS A 129 -27.36 -7.19 -6.16
CA LYS A 129 -28.69 -7.81 -6.10
C LYS A 129 -29.74 -6.83 -5.59
N GLU A 130 -29.42 -6.06 -4.55
CA GLU A 130 -30.32 -5.02 -4.03
C GLU A 130 -30.60 -3.94 -5.08
N LYS A 131 -29.57 -3.41 -5.74
CA LYS A 131 -29.73 -2.40 -6.81
C LYS A 131 -30.57 -2.93 -7.98
N GLU A 132 -30.40 -4.19 -8.36
CA GLU A 132 -31.18 -4.87 -9.41
C GLU A 132 -32.62 -5.15 -9.01
N SER A 133 -32.88 -5.45 -7.73
CA SER A 133 -34.22 -5.68 -7.19
C SER A 133 -35.10 -4.41 -7.13
N VAL A 134 -34.49 -3.21 -7.17
CA VAL A 134 -35.23 -1.94 -7.15
C VAL A 134 -35.72 -1.58 -8.57
N PRO A 135 -37.04 -1.40 -8.78
CA PRO A 135 -37.58 -1.05 -10.08
C PRO A 135 -37.07 0.32 -10.57
N VAL A 136 -36.78 0.41 -11.87
CA VAL A 136 -36.17 1.58 -12.54
C VAL A 136 -36.89 2.90 -12.24
N SER A 137 -38.21 2.87 -12.00
CA SER A 137 -39.03 4.03 -11.64
C SER A 137 -38.65 4.69 -10.31
N LYS A 138 -38.08 3.97 -9.33
CA LYS A 138 -37.64 4.53 -8.04
C LYS A 138 -36.17 5.02 -8.04
N ARG A 139 -35.38 4.71 -9.08
CA ARG A 139 -33.96 5.09 -9.16
C ARG A 139 -33.74 6.59 -9.39
N LYS A 140 -34.69 7.29 -9.99
CA LYS A 140 -34.59 8.74 -10.31
C LYS A 140 -34.87 9.67 -9.13
N GLY A 141 -35.54 9.22 -8.06
CA GLY A 141 -35.93 10.08 -6.94
C GLY A 141 -34.86 10.26 -5.85
N LYS A 142 -33.82 9.41 -5.83
CA LYS A 142 -32.80 9.40 -4.76
C LYS A 142 -31.54 10.19 -5.11
N THR A 143 -31.30 10.48 -6.39
CA THR A 143 -30.17 11.31 -6.86
C THR A 143 -30.41 12.81 -6.66
N ASP A 144 -31.66 13.26 -6.56
CA ASP A 144 -31.99 14.70 -6.46
C ASP A 144 -32.24 15.18 -5.02
N ALA A 145 -32.15 14.29 -4.00
CA ALA A 145 -32.45 14.61 -2.60
C ALA A 145 -31.22 14.62 -1.68
N SER A 146 -30.01 14.63 -2.22
CA SER A 146 -28.78 14.78 -1.43
C SER A 146 -27.80 15.70 -2.16
N ASN A 147 -28.16 16.98 -2.20
CA ASN A 147 -27.24 18.10 -2.39
C ASN A 147 -27.40 19.02 -1.19
#